data_AF-A0A7V1K3Z4-F1
#
_entry.id   AF-A0A7V1K3Z4-F1
#
_cell.length_a   1.000
_cell.length_b   1.000
_cell.length_c   1.000
_cell.angle_alpha   90.00
_cell.angle_beta   90.00
_cell.angle_gamma   90.00
#
_symmetry.space_group_name_H-M   'P 1'
#
loop_
_entity.id
_entity.type
_entity.pdbx_description
1 polymer ?
#
loop_
_entity_poly.entity_id
_entity_poly.type
_entity_poly.pdbx_seq_one_letter_code
_entity_poly.pdbx_strand_id
1 'polypeptide(L)'
;MKESLKIFAGDLKNSFKDLLPIIIVVALFQGLIIQAVPENLASIVIGLTIVAVGLALFIRGLELGIFPIGEGLAVDFAKKGSVFWLLTFAFTIGFATTVAEPALIAISNKAALISHGLIDAFWLRMTVALSVGFAIALGVLRILLGHPIAYYIISGYILVVIITFFAPVEIIGLAYDSGGVTTSTVT
;
A
#
# COMPACT_ATOMS: atom_id res chain seq x y z
N MET A 1 -10.77 25.80 19.46
CA MET A 1 -11.20 24.57 20.18
C MET A 1 -12.40 23.89 19.51
N LYS A 2 -13.55 24.56 19.30
CA LYS A 2 -14.72 23.95 18.62
C LYS A 2 -14.43 23.47 17.19
N GLU A 3 -13.59 24.19 16.46
CA GLU A 3 -13.23 23.85 15.09
C GLU A 3 -12.33 22.60 15.00
N SER A 4 -11.31 22.51 15.86
CA SER A 4 -10.45 21.32 15.99
C SER A 4 -11.23 20.06 16.36
N LEU A 5 -12.22 20.18 17.26
CA LEU A 5 -13.12 19.09 17.62
C LEU A 5 -14.01 18.64 16.45
N LYS A 6 -14.45 19.59 15.61
CA LYS A 6 -15.27 19.27 14.42
C LYS A 6 -14.45 18.53 13.36
N ILE A 7 -13.19 18.93 13.17
CA ILE A 7 -12.25 18.26 12.25
C ILE A 7 -11.99 16.84 12.76
N PHE A 8 -11.62 16.68 14.02
CA PHE A 8 -11.36 15.36 14.61
C PHE A 8 -12.59 14.45 14.59
N ALA A 9 -13.79 14.97 14.82
CA ALA A 9 -15.02 14.19 14.69
C ALA A 9 -15.27 13.73 13.24
N GLY A 10 -14.86 14.53 12.26
CA GLY A 10 -14.85 14.15 10.84
C GLY A 10 -13.86 13.01 10.57
N ASP A 11 -12.62 13.14 11.05
CA ASP A 11 -11.56 12.13 10.89
C ASP A 11 -11.94 10.80 11.55
N LEU A 12 -12.58 10.86 12.72
CA LEU A 12 -13.09 9.68 13.42
C LEU A 12 -14.21 9.01 12.63
N LYS A 13 -15.14 9.79 12.06
CA LYS A 13 -16.20 9.25 11.20
C LYS A 13 -15.64 8.57 9.95
N ASN A 14 -14.61 9.16 9.33
CA ASN A 14 -13.92 8.57 8.18
C ASN A 14 -13.23 7.27 8.57
N SER A 15 -12.50 7.25 9.69
CA SER A 15 -11.84 6.04 10.20
C SER A 15 -12.83 4.90 10.49
N PHE A 16 -14.00 5.21 11.04
CA PHE A 16 -15.08 4.22 11.19
C PHE A 16 -15.61 3.72 9.86
N LYS A 17 -15.74 4.61 8.86
CA LYS A 17 -16.17 4.24 7.51
C LYS A 17 -15.16 3.32 6.83
N ASP A 18 -13.87 3.52 7.07
CA ASP A 18 -12.79 2.69 6.52
C ASP A 18 -12.78 1.27 7.13
N LEU A 19 -13.18 1.14 8.39
CA LEU A 19 -13.33 -0.16 9.07
C LEU A 19 -14.63 -0.88 8.73
N LEU A 20 -15.66 -0.15 8.28
CA LEU A 20 -16.99 -0.69 8.06
C LEU A 20 -17.03 -1.89 7.09
N PRO A 21 -16.30 -1.91 5.94
CA PRO A 21 -16.26 -3.08 5.06
C PRO A 21 -15.76 -4.34 5.77
N ILE A 22 -14.72 -4.21 6.61
CA ILE A 22 -14.17 -5.33 7.37
C ILE A 22 -15.20 -5.84 8.37
N ILE A 23 -15.85 -4.93 9.10
CA ILE A 23 -16.90 -5.27 10.08
C ILE A 23 -18.05 -6.00 9.39
N ILE A 24 -18.50 -5.52 8.23
CA ILE A 24 -19.58 -6.13 7.44
C ILE A 24 -19.17 -7.54 6.99
N VAL A 25 -17.99 -7.70 6.39
CA VAL A 25 -17.51 -9.00 5.93
C VAL A 25 -17.43 -9.99 7.08
N VAL A 26 -16.82 -9.60 8.20
CA VAL A 26 -16.70 -10.46 9.39
C VAL A 26 -18.08 -10.83 9.95
N ALA A 27 -19.00 -9.87 10.04
CA ALA A 27 -20.36 -10.11 10.54
C ALA A 27 -21.15 -11.05 9.62
N LEU A 28 -21.01 -10.90 8.30
CA LEU A 28 -21.63 -11.79 7.32
C LEU A 28 -21.08 -13.21 7.43
N PHE A 29 -19.76 -13.38 7.52
CA PHE A 29 -19.15 -14.70 7.69
C PHE A 29 -19.55 -15.36 9.01
N GLN A 30 -19.52 -14.62 10.12
CA GLN A 30 -19.93 -15.14 11.44
C GLN A 30 -21.41 -15.53 11.46
N GLY A 31 -22.30 -14.68 10.94
CA GLY A 31 -23.75 -14.90 10.99
C GLY A 31 -24.27 -15.91 9.97
N LEU A 32 -23.81 -15.84 8.71
CA LEU A 32 -24.38 -16.65 7.61
C LEU A 32 -23.60 -17.94 7.36
N ILE A 33 -22.27 -17.91 7.45
CA ILE A 33 -21.40 -19.04 7.05
C ILE A 33 -21.04 -19.90 8.26
N ILE A 34 -20.46 -19.29 9.29
CA ILE A 34 -19.99 -19.99 10.49
C ILE A 34 -21.17 -20.28 11.45
N GLN A 35 -22.23 -19.47 11.38
CA GLN A 35 -23.43 -19.56 12.21
C GLN A 35 -23.12 -19.59 13.72
N ALA A 36 -22.08 -18.87 14.13
CA ALA A 36 -21.67 -18.73 15.51
C ALA A 36 -21.59 -17.26 15.89
N VAL A 37 -21.92 -16.95 17.14
CA VAL A 37 -21.66 -15.63 17.72
C VAL A 37 -20.34 -15.73 18.48
N PRO A 38 -19.38 -14.82 18.28
CA PRO A 38 -18.14 -14.82 19.05
C PRO A 38 -18.44 -14.70 20.55
N GLU A 39 -17.84 -15.54 21.38
CA GLU A 39 -18.05 -15.48 22.85
C GLU A 39 -17.61 -14.13 23.45
N ASN A 40 -16.68 -13.42 22.79
CA ASN A 40 -16.09 -12.16 23.24
C ASN A 40 -16.54 -10.93 22.45
N LEU A 41 -17.83 -10.83 22.12
CA LEU A 41 -18.37 -9.67 21.37
C LEU A 41 -18.00 -8.32 21.98
N ALA A 42 -18.09 -8.17 23.31
CA ALA A 42 -17.77 -6.92 23.99
C ALA A 42 -16.31 -6.51 23.76
N SER A 43 -15.38 -7.44 23.90
CA SER A 43 -13.95 -7.19 23.66
C SER A 43 -13.67 -6.81 22.19
N ILE A 44 -14.36 -7.43 21.24
CA ILE A 44 -14.25 -7.10 19.81
C ILE A 44 -14.72 -5.66 19.55
N VAL A 45 -15.88 -5.27 20.08
CA VAL A 45 -16.43 -3.91 19.89
C VAL A 45 -15.53 -2.85 20.53
N ILE A 46 -15.01 -3.12 21.73
CA ILE A 46 -14.05 -2.23 22.39
C ILE A 46 -12.76 -2.12 21.56
N GLY A 47 -12.21 -3.25 21.10
CA GLY A 47 -11.03 -3.28 20.25
C GLY A 47 -11.22 -2.49 18.95
N LEU A 48 -12.35 -2.69 18.26
CA LEU A 48 -12.70 -1.94 17.05
C LEU A 48 -12.79 -0.43 17.31
N THR A 49 -13.36 -0.03 18.45
CA THR A 49 -13.45 1.38 18.83
C THR A 49 -12.05 1.98 19.08
N ILE A 50 -11.18 1.25 19.78
CA ILE A 50 -9.79 1.67 20.02
C ILE A 50 -9.04 1.80 18.69
N VAL A 51 -9.20 0.85 17.77
CA VAL A 51 -8.58 0.90 16.43
C VAL A 51 -9.10 2.09 15.63
N ALA A 52 -10.41 2.36 15.64
CA ALA A 52 -10.99 3.49 14.93
C ALA A 52 -10.45 4.84 15.43
N VAL A 53 -10.35 5.00 16.76
CA VAL A 53 -9.78 6.21 17.38
C VAL A 53 -8.29 6.31 17.08
N GLY A 54 -7.55 5.20 17.19
CA GLY A 54 -6.12 5.15 16.89
C GLY A 54 -5.81 5.51 15.44
N LEU A 55 -6.60 4.99 14.49
CA LEU A 55 -6.49 5.32 13.08
C LEU A 55 -6.74 6.80 12.82
N ALA A 56 -7.79 7.38 13.42
CA ALA A 56 -8.09 8.81 13.30
C ALA A 56 -6.94 9.69 13.80
N LEU A 57 -6.39 9.37 14.98
CA LEU A 57 -5.25 10.08 15.54
C LEU A 57 -3.99 9.92 14.69
N PHE A 58 -3.74 8.72 14.16
CA PHE A 58 -2.60 8.41 13.31
C PHE A 58 -2.65 9.21 12.01
N ILE A 59 -3.75 9.14 11.26
CA ILE A 59 -3.93 9.87 10.00
C ILE A 59 -3.80 11.37 10.25
N ARG A 60 -4.42 11.90 11.31
CA ARG A 60 -4.32 13.32 11.65
C ARG A 60 -2.89 13.73 11.99
N GLY A 61 -2.14 12.87 12.68
CA GLY A 61 -0.72 13.09 12.96
C GLY A 61 0.13 13.15 11.69
N LEU A 62 -0.16 12.30 10.70
CA LEU A 62 0.52 12.32 9.40
C LEU A 62 0.22 13.60 8.61
N GLU A 63 -1.06 14.01 8.56
CA GLU A 63 -1.50 15.24 7.87
C GLU A 63 -0.85 16.50 8.42
N LEU A 64 -0.66 16.58 9.74
CA LEU A 64 -0.05 17.75 10.39
C LEU A 64 1.48 17.70 10.39
N GLY A 65 2.07 16.50 10.37
CA GLY A 65 3.51 16.28 10.50
C GLY A 65 4.19 16.02 9.17
N ILE A 66 4.00 14.82 8.62
CA ILE A 66 4.84 14.28 7.54
C ILE A 66 4.36 14.74 6.16
N PHE A 67 3.05 14.78 5.91
CA PHE A 67 2.50 15.11 4.59
C PHE A 67 2.91 16.50 4.09
N PRO A 68 2.87 17.58 4.90
CA PRO A 68 3.29 18.90 4.44
C PRO A 68 4.76 18.95 4.02
N ILE A 69 5.62 18.16 4.67
CA ILE A 69 7.05 18.05 4.33
C ILE A 69 7.21 17.33 2.99
N GLY A 70 6.51 16.21 2.80
CA GLY A 70 6.55 15.45 1.55
C GLY A 70 6.04 16.26 0.35
N GLU A 71 4.90 16.94 0.51
CA GLU A 71 4.32 17.79 -0.53
C GLU A 71 5.22 18.98 -0.86
N GLY A 72 5.79 19.65 0.15
CA GLY A 72 6.72 20.75 -0.04
C GLY A 72 7.95 20.33 -0.84
N LEU A 73 8.57 19.20 -0.47
CA LEU A 73 9.70 18.64 -1.21
C LEU A 73 9.34 18.32 -2.66
N ALA A 74 8.19 17.66 -2.90
CA ALA A 74 7.74 17.34 -4.24
C ALA A 74 7.54 18.59 -5.11
N VAL A 75 6.95 19.65 -4.55
CA VAL A 75 6.76 20.95 -5.22
C VAL A 75 8.10 21.61 -5.54
N ASP A 76 9.05 21.60 -4.62
CA ASP A 76 10.36 22.21 -4.83
C ASP A 76 11.17 21.45 -5.89
N PHE A 77 11.13 20.12 -5.90
CA PHE A 77 11.74 19.32 -6.97
C PHE A 77 11.10 19.58 -8.33
N ALA A 78 9.78 19.71 -8.39
CA ALA A 78 9.06 20.05 -9.62
C ALA A 78 9.45 21.45 -10.14
N LYS A 79 9.53 22.46 -9.25
CA LYS A 79 9.93 23.84 -9.59
C LYS A 79 11.39 23.96 -10.01
N LYS A 80 12.29 23.15 -9.43
CA LYS A 80 13.72 23.14 -9.78
C LYS A 80 13.97 22.78 -11.24
N GLY A 81 13.02 22.12 -11.92
CA GLY A 81 13.06 21.82 -13.34
C GLY A 81 14.02 20.70 -13.76
N SER A 82 14.73 20.08 -12.81
CA SER A 82 15.62 18.96 -13.11
C SER A 82 14.88 17.64 -13.06
N VAL A 83 14.56 17.11 -14.25
CA VAL A 83 13.89 15.82 -14.43
C VAL A 83 14.66 14.70 -13.73
N PHE A 84 16.00 14.68 -13.82
CA PHE A 84 16.83 13.66 -13.17
C PHE A 84 16.61 13.59 -11.66
N TRP A 85 16.63 14.74 -10.98
CA TRP A 85 16.43 14.80 -9.52
C TRP A 85 15.00 14.45 -9.11
N LEU A 86 14.01 14.89 -9.88
CA LEU A 86 12.61 14.55 -9.64
C LEU A 86 12.37 13.04 -9.77
N LEU A 87 12.91 12.40 -10.83
CA LEU A 87 12.78 10.96 -11.03
C LEU A 87 13.52 10.16 -9.97
N THR A 88 14.71 10.60 -9.57
CA THR A 88 15.48 9.96 -8.49
C THR A 88 14.73 10.05 -7.16
N PHE A 89 14.13 11.20 -6.86
CA PHE A 89 13.30 11.39 -5.67
C PHE A 89 12.07 10.47 -5.69
N ALA A 90 11.33 10.45 -6.80
CA ALA A 90 10.17 9.59 -6.99
C ALA A 90 10.51 8.10 -6.83
N PHE A 91 11.62 7.66 -7.44
CA PHE A 91 12.15 6.30 -7.30
C PHE A 91 12.46 5.99 -5.83
N THR A 92 13.18 6.87 -5.15
CA THR A 92 13.65 6.64 -3.78
C THR A 92 12.48 6.58 -2.79
N ILE A 93 11.48 7.45 -2.95
CA ILE A 93 10.27 7.41 -2.13
C ILE A 93 9.52 6.10 -2.36
N GLY A 94 9.24 5.74 -3.61
CA GLY A 94 8.54 4.49 -3.94
C GLY A 94 9.27 3.24 -3.48
N PHE A 95 10.59 3.21 -3.62
CA PHE A 95 11.43 2.13 -3.10
C PHE A 95 11.35 2.07 -1.57
N ALA A 96 11.56 3.20 -0.88
CA ALA A 96 11.63 3.23 0.58
C ALA A 96 10.30 2.82 1.24
N THR A 97 9.16 3.29 0.72
CA THR A 97 7.84 2.91 1.24
C THR A 97 7.58 1.42 1.02
N THR A 98 7.90 0.90 -0.16
CA THR A 98 7.75 -0.53 -0.45
C THR A 98 8.66 -1.42 0.41
N VAL A 99 9.89 -1.00 0.70
CA VAL A 99 10.78 -1.74 1.62
C VAL A 99 10.22 -1.77 3.04
N ALA A 100 9.60 -0.66 3.46
CA ALA A 100 8.99 -0.51 4.77
C ALA A 100 7.61 -1.20 4.89
N GLU A 101 7.00 -1.60 3.78
CA GLU A 101 5.66 -2.17 3.71
C GLU A 101 5.52 -3.45 4.56
N PRO A 102 4.76 -3.40 5.68
CA PRO A 102 4.62 -4.56 6.57
C PRO A 102 3.99 -5.77 5.90
N ALA A 103 3.03 -5.56 4.98
CA ALA A 103 2.37 -6.65 4.27
C ALA A 103 3.35 -7.42 3.38
N LEU A 104 4.24 -6.70 2.68
CA LEU A 104 5.27 -7.28 1.83
C LEU A 104 6.31 -8.05 2.66
N ILE A 105 6.69 -7.53 3.83
CA ILE A 105 7.58 -8.24 4.77
C ILE A 105 6.93 -9.56 5.21
N ALA A 106 5.65 -9.54 5.59
CA ALA A 106 4.94 -10.73 6.04
C ALA A 106 4.82 -11.79 4.93
N ILE A 107 4.49 -11.39 3.71
CA ILE A 107 4.35 -12.31 2.57
C ILE A 107 5.70 -12.85 2.14
N SER A 108 6.75 -12.03 2.12
CA SER A 108 8.09 -12.51 1.78
C SER A 108 8.61 -13.55 2.76
N ASN A 109 8.37 -13.35 4.05
CA ASN A 109 8.72 -14.33 5.09
C ASN A 109 7.91 -15.63 4.95
N LYS A 110 6.61 -15.54 4.63
CA LYS A 110 5.77 -16.71 4.36
C LYS A 110 6.23 -17.47 3.12
N ALA A 111 6.56 -16.75 2.04
CA ALA A 111 7.08 -17.34 0.82
C ALA A 111 8.40 -18.09 1.06
N ALA A 112 9.32 -17.52 1.84
CA ALA A 112 10.57 -18.17 2.21
C ALA A 112 10.34 -19.46 3.03
N LEU A 113 9.39 -19.42 3.97
CA LEU A 113 9.05 -20.57 4.82
C LEU A 113 8.39 -21.70 4.03
N ILE A 114 7.44 -21.39 3.15
CA ILE A 114 6.70 -22.38 2.35
C ILE A 114 7.58 -22.96 1.23
N SER A 115 8.49 -22.16 0.67
CA SER A 115 9.40 -22.60 -0.39
C SER A 115 10.61 -23.39 0.10
N HIS A 116 10.68 -23.73 1.40
CA HIS A 116 11.82 -24.43 2.01
C HIS A 116 13.19 -23.77 1.71
N GLY A 117 13.22 -22.43 1.61
CA GLY A 117 14.44 -21.67 1.34
C GLY A 117 14.81 -21.51 -0.14
N LEU A 118 13.96 -21.95 -1.08
CA LEU A 118 14.15 -21.64 -2.51
C LEU A 118 13.96 -20.15 -2.82
N ILE A 119 13.08 -19.47 -2.09
CA ILE A 119 12.84 -18.03 -2.20
C ILE A 119 13.40 -17.34 -0.96
N ASP A 120 14.32 -16.42 -1.16
CA ASP A 120 14.83 -15.58 -0.08
C ASP A 120 13.93 -14.36 0.15
N ALA A 121 13.50 -14.16 1.40
CA ALA A 121 12.57 -13.09 1.76
C ALA A 121 13.15 -11.68 1.54
N PHE A 122 14.46 -11.51 1.77
CA PHE A 122 15.12 -10.22 1.58
C PHE A 122 15.20 -9.88 0.08
N TRP A 123 15.66 -10.82 -0.75
CA TRP A 123 15.80 -10.61 -2.19
C TRP A 123 14.45 -10.42 -2.88
N LEU A 124 13.42 -11.16 -2.48
CA LEU A 124 12.06 -10.96 -2.98
C LEU A 124 11.59 -9.53 -2.66
N ARG A 125 11.72 -9.10 -1.40
CA ARG A 125 11.32 -7.76 -0.97
C ARG A 125 12.08 -6.67 -1.72
N MET A 126 13.40 -6.80 -1.88
CA MET A 126 14.21 -5.83 -2.63
C MET A 126 13.83 -5.79 -4.10
N THR A 127 13.54 -6.93 -4.72
CA THR A 127 13.14 -7.00 -6.14
C THR A 127 11.80 -6.31 -6.36
N VAL A 128 10.82 -6.56 -5.49
CA VAL A 128 9.51 -5.88 -5.53
C VAL A 128 9.68 -4.37 -5.29
N ALA A 129 10.43 -3.97 -4.27
CA ALA A 129 10.67 -2.56 -3.98
C ALA A 129 11.38 -1.80 -5.11
N LEU A 130 12.39 -2.41 -5.74
CA LEU A 130 13.04 -1.84 -6.93
C LEU A 130 12.04 -1.66 -8.07
N SER A 131 11.22 -2.68 -8.33
CA SER A 131 10.20 -2.65 -9.39
C SER A 131 9.18 -1.54 -9.16
N VAL A 132 8.69 -1.38 -7.93
CA VAL A 132 7.74 -0.31 -7.56
C VAL A 132 8.39 1.07 -7.69
N GLY A 133 9.62 1.24 -7.22
CA GLY A 133 10.38 2.49 -7.39
C GLY A 133 10.52 2.88 -8.87
N PHE A 134 10.86 1.94 -9.74
CA PHE A 134 10.94 2.18 -11.19
C PHE A 134 9.58 2.50 -11.80
N ALA A 135 8.52 1.79 -11.40
CA ALA A 135 7.16 2.05 -11.88
C ALA A 135 6.66 3.45 -11.51
N ILE A 136 6.95 3.91 -10.28
CA ILE A 136 6.61 5.26 -9.82
C ILE A 136 7.40 6.32 -10.58
N ALA A 137 8.72 6.14 -10.77
CA ALA A 137 9.53 7.04 -11.57
C ALA A 137 9.03 7.11 -13.03
N LEU A 138 8.66 5.98 -13.63
CA LEU A 138 8.06 5.93 -14.96
C LEU A 138 6.70 6.65 -15.00
N GLY A 139 5.89 6.51 -13.94
CA GLY A 139 4.63 7.23 -13.78
C GLY A 139 4.82 8.75 -13.74
N VAL A 140 5.81 9.24 -13.00
CA VAL A 140 6.17 10.67 -12.96
C VAL A 140 6.67 11.14 -14.32
N LEU A 141 7.55 10.37 -14.99
CA LEU A 141 8.00 10.69 -16.34
C LEU A 141 6.83 10.78 -17.32
N ARG A 142 5.87 9.84 -17.23
CA ARG A 142 4.65 9.84 -18.04
C ARG A 142 3.83 11.11 -17.82
N ILE A 143 3.68 11.56 -16.57
CA ILE A 143 2.95 12.78 -16.24
C ILE A 143 3.65 14.00 -16.84
N LEU A 144 4.97 14.08 -16.73
CA LEU A 144 5.76 15.18 -17.32
C LEU A 144 5.65 15.25 -18.84
N LEU A 145 5.67 14.10 -19.51
CA LEU A 145 5.60 14.03 -20.98
C LEU A 145 4.17 14.13 -21.52
N GLY A 146 3.15 14.06 -20.65
CA GLY A 146 1.73 14.11 -21.05
C GLY A 146 1.28 12.90 -21.87
N HIS A 147 2.00 11.77 -21.78
CA HIS A 147 1.67 10.59 -22.58
C HIS A 147 0.38 9.90 -22.09
N PRO A 148 -0.44 9.34 -23.00
CA PRO A 148 -1.60 8.55 -22.60
C PRO A 148 -1.21 7.33 -21.76
N ILE A 149 -1.94 7.09 -20.66
CA ILE A 149 -1.67 5.96 -19.75
C ILE A 149 -1.79 4.60 -20.45
N ALA A 150 -2.67 4.51 -21.47
CA ALA A 150 -2.97 3.27 -22.16
C ALA A 150 -1.71 2.60 -22.75
N TYR A 151 -0.76 3.38 -23.28
CA TYR A 151 0.47 2.81 -23.85
C TYR A 151 1.35 2.11 -22.81
N TYR A 152 1.43 2.66 -21.60
CA TYR A 152 2.21 2.08 -20.50
C TYR A 152 1.54 0.82 -19.95
N ILE A 153 0.22 0.84 -19.81
CA ILE A 153 -0.55 -0.31 -19.32
C ILE A 153 -0.49 -1.45 -20.35
N ILE A 154 -0.78 -1.17 -21.62
CA ILE A 154 -0.79 -2.20 -22.67
C ILE A 154 0.61 -2.82 -22.83
N SER A 155 1.66 -2.00 -22.88
CA SER A 155 3.04 -2.52 -22.98
C SER A 155 3.44 -3.33 -21.74
N GLY A 156 3.08 -2.86 -20.54
CA GLY A 156 3.31 -3.60 -19.29
C GLY A 156 2.61 -4.95 -19.27
N TYR A 157 1.34 -5.00 -19.69
CA TYR A 157 0.58 -6.26 -19.78
C TYR A 157 1.19 -7.23 -20.79
N ILE A 158 1.57 -6.75 -21.99
CA ILE A 158 2.23 -7.59 -23.00
C ILE A 158 3.53 -8.16 -22.43
N LEU A 159 4.34 -7.32 -21.79
CA LEU A 159 5.60 -7.74 -21.18
C LEU A 159 5.38 -8.81 -20.11
N VAL A 160 4.46 -8.57 -19.17
CA VAL A 160 4.16 -9.51 -18.08
C VAL A 160 3.64 -10.84 -18.64
N VAL A 161 2.73 -10.82 -19.61
CA VAL A 161 2.22 -12.04 -20.26
C VAL A 161 3.35 -12.83 -20.91
N ILE A 162 4.25 -12.17 -21.63
CA ILE A 162 5.42 -12.82 -22.25
C ILE A 162 6.31 -13.45 -21.18
N ILE A 163 6.65 -12.71 -20.12
CA ILE A 163 7.51 -13.20 -19.03
C ILE A 163 6.87 -14.39 -18.32
N THR A 164 5.55 -14.37 -18.10
CA THR A 164 4.82 -15.46 -17.43
C THR A 164 4.97 -16.80 -18.15
N PHE A 165 5.11 -16.83 -19.49
CA PHE A 165 5.36 -18.09 -20.22
C PHE A 165 6.73 -18.71 -19.93
N PHE A 166 7.71 -17.91 -19.50
CA PHE A 166 9.05 -18.38 -19.17
C PHE A 166 9.29 -18.49 -17.65
N ALA A 167 8.35 -18.02 -16.84
CA ALA A 167 8.49 -17.99 -15.39
C ALA A 167 8.19 -19.36 -14.75
N PRO A 168 8.91 -19.75 -13.69
CA PRO A 168 8.58 -20.93 -12.89
C PRO A 168 7.21 -20.79 -12.23
N VAL A 169 6.41 -21.86 -12.23
CA VAL A 169 5.03 -21.87 -11.72
C VAL A 169 4.91 -21.47 -10.25
N GLU A 170 5.98 -21.69 -9.49
CA GLU A 170 6.07 -21.40 -8.06
C GLU A 170 6.11 -19.89 -7.77
N ILE A 171 6.63 -19.08 -8.71
CA ILE A 171 6.81 -17.63 -8.52
C ILE A 171 5.68 -16.83 -9.16
N ILE A 172 5.01 -17.37 -10.19
CA ILE A 172 3.96 -16.65 -10.92
C ILE A 172 2.89 -16.10 -9.97
N GLY A 173 2.29 -16.94 -9.13
CA GLY A 173 1.25 -16.50 -8.19
C GLY A 173 1.74 -15.42 -7.23
N LEU A 174 2.96 -15.58 -6.71
CA LEU A 174 3.59 -14.61 -5.83
C LEU A 174 3.85 -13.27 -6.53
N ALA A 175 4.29 -13.30 -7.79
CA ALA A 175 4.58 -12.09 -8.58
C ALA A 175 3.30 -11.28 -8.88
N TYR A 176 2.20 -11.96 -9.24
CA TYR A 176 0.93 -11.28 -9.50
C TYR A 176 0.28 -10.74 -8.21
N ASP A 177 0.43 -11.40 -7.07
CA ASP A 177 -0.12 -10.94 -5.79
C ASP A 177 0.73 -9.81 -5.16
N SER A 178 2.05 -9.86 -5.36
CA SER A 178 2.98 -8.88 -4.77
C SER A 178 2.64 -7.42 -5.11
N GLY A 179 2.08 -7.16 -6.30
CA GLY A 179 1.65 -5.80 -6.67
C GLY A 179 0.48 -5.28 -5.82
N GLY A 180 -0.50 -6.14 -5.48
CA GLY A 180 -1.62 -5.76 -4.61
C GLY A 180 -1.21 -5.62 -3.14
N VAL A 181 -0.19 -6.36 -2.73
CA VAL A 181 0.37 -6.31 -1.36
C VAL A 181 1.07 -4.98 -1.09
N THR A 182 1.64 -4.36 -2.12
CA THR A 182 2.33 -3.08 -2.00
C THR A 182 1.41 -1.86 -2.02
N THR A 183 0.09 -2.01 -2.17
CA THR A 183 -0.84 -0.88 -2.18
C THR A 183 -1.53 -0.69 -0.81
N SER A 184 -0.74 -0.36 0.22
CA SER A 184 -1.25 -0.10 1.58
C SER A 184 -1.28 1.39 1.90
N THR A 185 -1.80 1.76 3.08
CA THR A 185 -1.78 3.16 3.57
C THR A 185 -0.37 3.73 3.75
N VAL A 186 0.67 2.89 3.78
CA VAL A 186 2.07 3.30 3.93
C VAL A 186 2.75 3.61 2.59
N THR A 187 2.25 3.05 1.48
CA THR A 187 2.90 3.09 0.14
C THR A 187 2.09 3.88 -0.88
#